data_AF-A0A966VC44-F1
#
_entry.id   AF-A0A966VC44-F1
#
_cell.length_a   1.000
_cell.length_b   1.000
_cell.length_c   1.000
_cell.angle_alpha   90.00
_cell.angle_beta   90.00
_cell.angle_gamma   90.00
#
_symmetry.space_group_name_H-M   'P 1'
#
loop_
_entity.id
_entity.type
_entity.pdbx_description
1 polymer ?
#
loop_
_entity_poly.entity_id
_entity_poly.type
_entity_poly.pdbx_seq_one_letter_code
_entity_poly.pdbx_strand_id
1 'polypeptide(L)' 'MDRPFPITATRAALSPMKTVARVRDVLWRYRRGESIGFTLVSSLKSMGLIPRAHGRYELGTKYQ' A
#
# COMPACT_ATOMS: atom_id res chain seq x y z
N MET A 1 5.94 -5.61 16.31
CA MET A 1 4.79 -4.83 15.82
C MET A 1 5.31 -3.84 14.80
N ASP A 2 5.14 -4.14 13.50
CA ASP A 2 5.45 -3.22 12.40
C ASP A 2 4.51 -2.01 12.51
N ARG A 3 5.03 -0.87 12.95
CA ARG A 3 4.26 0.38 12.88
C ARG A 3 4.16 0.74 11.39
N PRO A 4 2.95 0.95 10.83
CA PRO A 4 2.83 1.40 9.46
C PRO A 4 3.62 2.69 9.28
N PHE A 5 4.40 2.76 8.19
CA PHE A 5 5.26 3.91 7.94
C PHE A 5 4.44 5.21 7.88
N PRO A 6 5.01 6.36 8.30
CA PRO A 6 4.30 7.63 8.25
C PRO A 6 3.91 7.99 6.81
N ILE A 7 2.69 8.51 6.63
CA ILE A 7 2.23 9.03 5.34
C ILE A 7 2.92 10.37 5.09
N THR A 8 4.00 10.36 4.32
CA THR A 8 4.74 11.56 3.89
C THR A 8 4.30 12.03 2.50
N ALA A 9 4.36 13.34 2.24
CA ALA A 9 4.05 13.92 0.94
C ALA A 9 4.91 13.35 -0.20
N THR A 10 6.21 13.12 0.03
CA THR A 10 7.13 12.56 -0.97
C THR A 10 6.69 11.17 -1.45
N ARG A 11 6.34 10.27 -0.52
CA ARG A 11 5.82 8.93 -0.85
C ARG A 11 4.45 9.01 -1.54
N ALA A 12 3.60 9.94 -1.13
CA ALA A 12 2.31 10.14 -1.79
C ALA A 12 2.48 10.58 -3.25
N ALA A 13 3.42 11.49 -3.54
CA ALA A 13 3.73 11.96 -4.89
C ALA A 13 4.24 10.86 -5.83
N LEU A 14 5.03 9.93 -5.29
CA LEU A 14 5.52 8.75 -6.01
C LEU A 14 4.42 7.69 -6.26
N SER A 15 3.34 7.72 -5.47
CA SER A 15 2.22 6.80 -5.63
C SER A 15 1.22 7.27 -6.69
N PRO A 16 0.33 6.39 -7.18
CA PRO A 16 -0.80 6.77 -8.03
C PRO A 16 -1.79 7.74 -7.37
N MET A 17 -1.78 7.82 -6.03
CA MET A 17 -2.67 8.70 -5.26
C MET A 17 -2.22 10.17 -5.31
N LYS A 18 -0.93 10.43 -5.60
CA LYS A 18 -0.26 11.74 -5.77
C LYS A 18 -0.27 12.67 -4.55
N THR A 19 -1.30 12.64 -3.72
CA THR A 19 -1.50 13.53 -2.58
C THR A 19 -1.77 12.77 -1.29
N VAL A 20 -1.38 13.36 -0.16
CA VAL A 20 -1.62 12.77 1.18
C VAL A 20 -3.11 12.63 1.46
N ALA A 21 -3.92 13.59 1.03
CA ALA A 21 -5.37 13.55 1.19
C ALA A 21 -5.98 12.32 0.49
N ARG A 22 -5.56 12.06 -0.76
CA ARG A 22 -6.01 10.89 -1.50
C ARG A 22 -5.53 9.58 -0.88
N VAL A 23 -4.32 9.53 -0.36
CA VAL A 23 -3.83 8.34 0.39
C VAL A 23 -4.70 8.06 1.61
N ARG A 24 -5.07 9.09 2.38
CA ARG A 24 -5.94 8.95 3.55
C ARG A 24 -7.34 8.48 3.18
N ASP A 25 -7.93 9.08 2.14
CA ASP A 25 -9.24 8.68 1.60
C ASP A 25 -9.24 7.20 1.18
N VAL A 26 -8.26 6.79 0.36
CA VAL A 26 -8.14 5.41 -0.13
C VAL A 26 -7.87 4.43 1.01
N LEU A 27 -7.04 4.79 1.99
CA LEU A 27 -6.80 3.97 3.18
C LEU A 27 -8.07 3.81 4.03
N TRP A 28 -8.86 4.87 4.17
CA TRP A 28 -10.12 4.81 4.90
C TRP A 28 -11.14 3.92 4.20
N ARG A 29 -11.29 4.06 2.87
CA ARG A 29 -12.14 3.19 2.05
C ARG A 29 -11.72 1.72 2.14
N TYR A 30 -10.40 1.45 2.07
CA TYR A 30 -9.87 0.10 2.27
C TYR A 30 -10.24 -0.48 3.64
N ARG A 31 -10.11 0.30 4.72
CA ARG A 31 -10.46 -0.12 6.08
C ARG A 31 -11.95 -0.38 6.27
N ARG A 32 -12.81 0.24 5.46
CA ARG A 32 -14.26 -0.03 5.42
C ARG A 32 -14.63 -1.26 4.59
N GLY A 33 -13.66 -1.93 3.98
CA GLY A 33 -13.92 -3.08 3.10
C GLY A 33 -14.39 -2.70 1.70
N GLU A 34 -14.27 -1.43 1.30
CA GLU A 34 -14.63 -1.01 -0.05
C GLU A 34 -13.60 -1.49 -1.08
N SER A 35 -14.08 -1.85 -2.27
CA SER A 35 -13.20 -2.15 -3.40
C SER A 35 -12.57 -0.86 -3.94
N ILE A 36 -11.26 -0.72 -3.77
CA ILE A 36 -10.45 0.39 -4.27
C ILE A 36 -9.62 0.01 -5.51
N GLY A 37 -9.73 -1.24 -5.98
CA GLY A 37 -8.99 -1.76 -7.14
C GLY A 37 -7.54 -2.17 -6.85
N PHE A 38 -7.00 -3.05 -7.70
CA PHE A 38 -5.69 -3.70 -7.51
C PHE A 38 -4.53 -2.70 -7.35
N THR A 39 -4.46 -1.69 -8.22
CA THR A 39 -3.37 -0.71 -8.22
C THR A 39 -3.26 0.06 -6.91
N LEU A 40 -4.40 0.49 -6.35
CA LEU A 40 -4.43 1.23 -5.09
C LEU A 40 -4.09 0.31 -3.91
N VAL A 41 -4.61 -0.92 -3.88
CA VAL A 41 -4.25 -1.92 -2.87
C VAL A 41 -2.74 -2.22 -2.91
N SER A 42 -2.18 -2.47 -4.10
CA SER A 42 -0.75 -2.75 -4.28
C SER A 42 0.12 -1.56 -3.85
N SER A 43 -0.33 -0.34 -4.11
CA SER A 43 0.34 0.88 -3.68
C SER A 43 0.33 1.03 -2.16
N LEU A 44 -0.82 0.85 -1.49
CA LEU A 44 -0.91 0.89 -0.03
C LEU A 44 -0.02 -0.18 0.64
N LYS A 45 0.05 -1.39 0.06
CA LYS A 45 0.94 -2.48 0.49
C LYS A 45 2.41 -2.11 0.34
N SER A 46 2.78 -1.45 -0.75
CA SER A 46 4.16 -0.98 -1.00
C SER A 46 4.56 0.18 -0.11
N MET A 47 3.60 1.03 0.26
CA MET A 47 3.80 2.09 1.26
C MET A 47 3.87 1.55 2.70
N GLY A 48 3.58 0.27 2.92
CA GLY A 48 3.51 -0.35 4.24
C GLY A 48 2.36 0.17 5.10
N LEU A 49 1.29 0.68 4.48
CA LEU A 49 0.11 1.20 5.17
C LEU A 49 -0.92 0.10 5.48
N ILE A 50 -0.86 -0.99 4.72
CA ILE A 50 -1.70 -2.18 4.90
C ILE A 50 -0.83 -3.43 4.80
N PRO A 51 -1.20 -4.53 5.48
CA PRO A 51 -0.43 -5.76 5.44
C PRO A 51 -0.43 -6.39 4.04
N ARG A 52 0.69 -7.02 3.68
CA ARG A 52 0.74 -7.95 2.56
C ARG A 52 0.25 -9.31 3.07
N ALA A 53 -0.59 -9.99 2.30
CA ALA A 53 -1.18 -11.28 2.69
C ALA A 53 -0.10 -12.33 3.03
N HIS A 54 1.02 -12.30 2.31
CA HIS A 54 2.17 -13.14 2.56
C HIS A 54 3.42 -12.25 2.51
N GLY A 55 4.14 -12.16 3.64
CA GLY A 55 5.29 -11.26 3.81
C GLY A 55 6.56 -11.68 3.08
N ARG A 56 6.48 -12.65 2.16
CA ARG A 56 7.62 -13.14 1.38
C ARG A 56 7.27 -13.10 -0.09
N TYR A 57 8.10 -12.42 -0.88
CA TYR A 57 8.21 -12.76 -2.29
C TYR A 57 8.78 -14.17 -2.32
N GLU A 58 7.97 -15.17 -2.67
CA GLU A 58 8.52 -16.45 -3.06
C GLU A 58 9.29 -16.22 -4.36
N LEU A 59 10.62 -16.19 -4.26
CA LEU A 59 11.47 -16.22 -5.44
C LEU A 59 11.19 -17.56 -6.12
N GLY A 60 10.64 -17.51 -7.33
CA GLY A 60 10.49 -18.72 -8.14
C GLY A 60 11.85 -19.35 -8.42
N THR A 61 11.87 -20.64 -8.72
CA THR A 61 13.07 -21.47 -8.98
C THR A 61 14.06 -20.85 -9.97
N LYS A 62 13.62 -19.93 -10.83
CA LYS A 62 14.46 -19.19 -11.78
C LYS A 62 15.50 -18.28 -11.10
N TYR A 63 15.25 -17.84 -9.87
CA TYR A 63 16.10 -16.91 -9.12
C TYR A 63 16.58 -17.49 -7.77
N GLN A 64 16.56 -18.82 -7.63
CA GLN A 64 17.27 -19.54 -6.56
C GLN A 64 18.75 -19.68 -6.89
#